data_AF-A0A7J4FYC4-F1
#
_entry.id   AF-A0A7J4FYC4-F1
#
_cell.length_a   1.000
_cell.length_b   1.000
_cell.length_c   1.000
_cell.angle_alpha   90.00
_cell.angle_beta   90.00
_cell.angle_gamma   90.00
#
_symmetry.space_group_name_H-M   'P 1'
#
loop_
_entity.id
_entity.type
_entity.pdbx_description
1 polymer ?
#
loop_
_entity_poly.entity_id
_entity_poly.type
_entity_poly.pdbx_seq_one_letter_code
_entity_poly.pdbx_strand_id
1 'polypeptide(L)'
;MKEIADEINYPAIIKIRIEKDIPPGPNNRYKIVNNPRECIEWYKILHEKSPFPIVQEIIEGDGYGFFALFDKSSEPKAIFCHHRLREYPITGGPSTLCESVYEPRIIDIGIKLLKNLKWYGVAMVEFKWNKVNEPVLMEINPRFWGSTPLAIESGVDFPYLLFKLAIGEKFNLVSYSEGIKIRFLDSDIRAAQDYLINKRINDGIRVFLDLFNPKIRDGIFSWDDVKPSLLYMIETLKQLGYTPYKVLKEALK
;
A
#
# COMPACT_ATOMS: atom_id res chain seq x y z
N MET A 1 5.25 -27.68 -13.11
CA MET A 1 5.45 -27.27 -11.69
C MET A 1 6.51 -28.11 -10.99
N LYS A 2 6.46 -29.45 -11.01
CA LYS A 2 7.52 -30.27 -10.38
C LYS A 2 8.92 -29.94 -10.91
N GLU A 3 9.07 -29.86 -12.24
CA GLU A 3 10.35 -29.51 -12.89
C GLU A 3 10.83 -28.09 -12.52
N ILE A 4 9.94 -27.11 -12.54
CA ILE A 4 10.28 -25.69 -12.24
C ILE A 4 10.57 -25.48 -10.75
N ALA A 5 9.98 -26.29 -9.85
CA ALA A 5 10.13 -26.09 -8.40
C ALA A 5 11.59 -26.27 -7.94
N ASP A 6 12.37 -27.11 -8.61
CA ASP A 6 13.78 -27.33 -8.25
C ASP A 6 14.71 -26.22 -8.78
N GLU A 7 14.23 -25.37 -9.68
CA GLU A 7 14.98 -24.23 -10.27
C GLU A 7 14.72 -22.90 -9.54
N ILE A 8 13.76 -22.86 -8.61
CA ILE A 8 13.37 -21.64 -7.89
C ILE A 8 14.29 -21.41 -6.68
N ASN A 9 14.76 -20.17 -6.52
CA ASN A 9 15.42 -19.73 -5.29
C ASN A 9 14.38 -19.55 -4.17
N TYR A 10 14.60 -20.22 -3.05
CA TYR A 10 13.76 -20.12 -1.86
C TYR A 10 14.39 -19.24 -0.76
N PRO A 11 13.59 -18.51 0.03
CA PRO A 11 12.13 -18.48 0.03
C PRO A 11 11.54 -17.74 -1.19
N ALA A 12 10.37 -18.19 -1.64
CA ALA A 12 9.64 -17.62 -2.78
C ALA A 12 8.20 -17.28 -2.38
N ILE A 13 7.55 -16.39 -3.13
CA ILE A 13 6.13 -16.07 -2.93
C ILE A 13 5.29 -16.56 -4.10
N ILE A 14 4.22 -17.27 -3.78
CA ILE A 14 3.18 -17.66 -4.73
C ILE A 14 2.03 -16.68 -4.56
N LYS A 15 1.57 -16.06 -5.64
CA LYS A 15 0.45 -15.12 -5.66
C LYS A 15 -0.60 -15.59 -6.65
N ILE A 16 -1.87 -15.44 -6.31
CA ILE A 16 -2.95 -15.64 -7.28
C ILE A 16 -2.81 -14.61 -8.41
N ARG A 17 -3.20 -15.00 -9.63
CA ARG A 17 -3.10 -14.12 -10.80
C ARG A 17 -4.24 -13.11 -10.87
N ILE A 18 -5.43 -13.50 -10.39
CA ILE A 18 -6.64 -12.69 -10.43
C ILE A 18 -7.29 -12.73 -9.05
N GLU A 19 -7.51 -11.57 -8.44
CA GLU A 19 -8.07 -11.44 -7.08
C GLU A 19 -9.61 -11.30 -7.02
N LYS A 20 -10.30 -11.60 -8.13
CA LYS A 20 -11.75 -11.45 -8.23
C LYS A 20 -12.45 -12.39 -7.24
N ASP A 21 -13.33 -11.84 -6.41
CA ASP A 21 -14.15 -12.55 -5.42
C ASP A 21 -13.35 -13.37 -4.38
N ILE A 22 -12.04 -13.08 -4.22
CA ILE A 22 -11.18 -13.76 -3.24
C ILE A 22 -10.94 -12.83 -2.04
N PRO A 23 -11.25 -13.27 -0.81
CA PRO A 23 -10.99 -12.47 0.39
C PRO A 23 -9.53 -12.02 0.51
N PRO A 24 -9.26 -10.85 1.09
CA PRO A 24 -7.89 -10.40 1.34
C PRO A 24 -7.18 -11.31 2.34
N GLY A 25 -5.85 -11.25 2.31
CA GLY A 25 -4.99 -11.85 3.32
C GLY A 25 -4.15 -13.04 2.85
N PRO A 26 -3.17 -13.42 3.69
CA PRO A 26 -2.27 -14.54 3.42
C PRO A 26 -3.05 -15.87 3.34
N ASN A 27 -2.51 -16.83 2.59
CA ASN A 27 -3.09 -18.14 2.25
C ASN A 27 -4.35 -18.08 1.36
N ASN A 28 -5.00 -16.92 1.23
CA ASN A 28 -6.07 -16.69 0.26
C ASN A 28 -5.53 -16.14 -1.06
N ARG A 29 -4.72 -15.08 -0.98
CA ARG A 29 -4.17 -14.40 -2.17
C ARG A 29 -2.71 -14.72 -2.42
N TYR A 30 -1.95 -15.03 -1.38
CA TYR A 30 -0.54 -15.32 -1.53
C TYR A 30 0.00 -16.21 -0.42
N LYS A 31 1.14 -16.85 -0.67
CA LYS A 31 1.87 -17.67 0.30
C LYS A 31 3.37 -17.56 0.08
N ILE A 32 4.10 -17.34 1.18
CA ILE A 32 5.56 -17.55 1.20
C ILE A 32 5.83 -19.05 1.41
N VAL A 33 6.67 -19.63 0.55
CA VAL A 33 7.08 -21.03 0.54
C VAL A 33 8.60 -21.13 0.64
N ASN A 34 9.10 -22.14 1.36
CA ASN A 34 10.53 -22.23 1.71
C ASN A 34 11.28 -23.36 1.02
N ASN A 35 10.60 -24.21 0.25
CA ASN A 35 11.20 -25.35 -0.43
C ASN A 35 10.32 -25.84 -1.61
N PRO A 36 10.86 -26.69 -2.50
CA PRO A 36 10.12 -27.22 -3.65
C PRO A 36 8.81 -27.92 -3.29
N ARG A 37 8.80 -28.68 -2.19
CA ARG A 37 7.62 -29.42 -1.73
C ARG A 37 6.48 -28.48 -1.36
N GLU A 38 6.75 -27.49 -0.50
CA GLU A 38 5.79 -26.44 -0.14
C GLU A 38 5.31 -25.67 -1.37
N CYS A 39 6.21 -25.37 -2.30
CA CYS A 39 5.88 -24.66 -3.53
C CYS A 39 4.86 -25.42 -4.37
N ILE A 40 5.08 -26.71 -4.62
CA ILE A 40 4.16 -27.57 -5.38
C ILE A 40 2.80 -27.69 -4.67
N GLU A 41 2.81 -27.86 -3.34
CA GLU A 41 1.60 -28.00 -2.54
C GLU A 41 0.75 -26.71 -2.59
N TRP A 42 1.35 -25.57 -2.26
CA TRP A 42 0.64 -24.30 -2.24
C TRP A 42 0.27 -23.77 -3.63
N TYR A 43 1.06 -24.09 -4.65
CA TYR A 43 0.67 -23.80 -6.03
C TYR A 43 -0.66 -24.46 -6.37
N LYS A 44 -0.85 -25.74 -6.01
CA LYS A 44 -2.12 -26.45 -6.25
C LYS A 44 -3.27 -25.81 -5.48
N ILE A 45 -3.08 -25.54 -4.19
CA ILE A 45 -4.09 -24.91 -3.33
C ILE A 45 -4.55 -23.56 -3.91
N LEU A 46 -3.60 -22.73 -4.34
CA LEU A 46 -3.93 -21.41 -4.90
C LEU A 46 -4.49 -21.52 -6.32
N HIS A 47 -4.06 -22.51 -7.10
CA HIS A 47 -4.58 -22.76 -8.45
C HIS A 47 -6.07 -23.15 -8.43
N GLU A 48 -6.51 -23.90 -7.42
CA GLU A 48 -7.94 -24.21 -7.22
C GLU A 48 -8.79 -22.96 -6.95
N LYS A 49 -8.20 -21.92 -6.34
CA LYS A 49 -8.88 -20.64 -6.08
C LYS A 49 -8.84 -19.69 -7.28
N SER A 50 -7.67 -19.58 -7.92
CA SER A 50 -7.41 -18.69 -9.05
C SER A 50 -6.42 -19.37 -9.98
N PRO A 51 -6.85 -19.83 -11.17
CA PRO A 51 -6.00 -20.60 -12.07
C PRO A 51 -4.72 -19.85 -12.45
N PHE A 52 -3.65 -20.64 -12.56
CA PHE A 52 -2.28 -20.22 -12.90
C PHE A 52 -1.69 -19.17 -11.94
N PRO A 53 -1.47 -19.50 -10.65
CA PRO A 53 -0.74 -18.64 -9.73
C PRO A 53 0.65 -18.29 -10.26
N ILE A 54 1.15 -17.13 -9.88
CA ILE A 54 2.49 -16.64 -10.23
C ILE A 54 3.43 -16.99 -9.08
N VAL A 55 4.59 -17.55 -9.40
CA VAL A 55 5.69 -17.73 -8.43
C VAL A 55 6.72 -16.65 -8.69
N GLN A 56 7.12 -15.93 -7.65
CA GLN A 56 8.06 -14.81 -7.71
C GLN A 56 9.10 -14.92 -6.60
N GLU A 57 10.27 -14.34 -6.84
CA GLU A 57 11.25 -14.09 -5.79
C GLU A 57 10.70 -13.10 -4.75
N ILE A 58 11.21 -13.18 -3.53
CA ILE A 58 10.88 -12.24 -2.47
C ILE A 58 11.86 -11.07 -2.53
N ILE A 59 11.36 -9.90 -2.85
CA ILE A 59 12.14 -8.67 -2.77
C ILE A 59 12.06 -8.12 -1.35
N GLU A 60 13.17 -8.23 -0.64
CA GLU A 60 13.38 -7.59 0.65
C GLU A 60 13.85 -6.14 0.47
N GLY A 61 13.25 -5.23 1.23
CA GLY A 61 13.57 -3.81 1.23
C GLY A 61 12.33 -2.93 1.21
N ASP A 62 12.56 -1.64 1.02
CA ASP A 62 11.56 -0.59 1.24
C ASP A 62 10.58 -0.50 0.07
N GLY A 63 9.31 -0.26 0.41
CA GLY A 63 8.25 -0.04 -0.57
C GLY A 63 8.18 1.43 -1.01
N TYR A 64 8.03 1.63 -2.30
CA TYR A 64 7.82 2.94 -2.92
C TYR A 64 6.66 2.87 -3.91
N GLY A 65 6.10 4.03 -4.21
CA GLY A 65 4.97 4.15 -5.12
C GLY A 65 5.14 5.39 -5.97
N PHE A 66 4.98 5.21 -7.28
CA PHE A 66 4.78 6.30 -8.22
C PHE A 66 3.29 6.39 -8.55
N PHE A 67 2.71 7.57 -8.39
CA PHE A 67 1.30 7.83 -8.60
C PHE A 67 1.17 8.85 -9.71
N ALA A 68 0.20 8.65 -10.58
CA ALA A 68 0.00 9.58 -11.68
C ALA A 68 -1.46 9.65 -12.15
N LEU A 69 -1.76 10.77 -12.80
CA LEU A 69 -2.98 10.98 -13.58
C LEU A 69 -2.56 11.24 -15.03
N PHE A 70 -3.04 10.40 -15.95
CA PHE A 70 -2.76 10.52 -17.38
C PHE A 70 -4.01 10.99 -18.15
N ASP A 71 -3.82 11.84 -19.15
CA ASP A 71 -4.89 12.24 -20.07
C ASP A 71 -5.08 11.27 -21.24
N LYS A 72 -6.01 11.57 -22.15
CA LYS A 72 -6.35 10.70 -23.29
C LYS A 72 -5.21 10.54 -24.30
N SER A 73 -4.24 11.45 -24.28
CA SER A 73 -3.02 11.37 -25.10
C SER A 73 -1.90 10.61 -24.38
N SER A 74 -2.18 10.05 -23.20
CA SER A 74 -1.20 9.43 -22.31
C SER A 74 -0.09 10.40 -21.89
N GLU A 75 -0.45 11.66 -21.65
CA GLU A 75 0.46 12.63 -21.05
C GLU A 75 0.16 12.80 -19.55
N PRO A 76 1.19 12.85 -18.69
CA PRO A 76 1.01 13.02 -17.26
C PRO A 76 0.47 14.42 -16.94
N LYS A 77 -0.61 14.48 -16.16
CA LYS A 77 -1.26 15.70 -15.67
C LYS A 77 -1.04 15.93 -14.18
N ALA A 78 -0.70 14.88 -13.45
CA ALA A 78 -0.24 14.95 -12.08
C ALA A 78 0.71 13.78 -11.82
N ILE A 79 1.73 14.00 -11.01
CA ILE A 79 2.63 12.96 -10.51
C ILE A 79 2.84 13.13 -9.02
N PHE A 80 3.09 12.03 -8.32
CA PHE A 80 3.37 12.01 -6.90
C PHE A 80 4.17 10.75 -6.56
N CYS A 81 5.02 10.82 -5.54
CA CYS A 81 5.78 9.68 -5.06
C CYS A 81 5.70 9.57 -3.55
N HIS A 82 5.71 8.33 -3.05
CA HIS A 82 5.83 8.07 -1.63
C HIS A 82 6.86 6.99 -1.30
N HIS A 83 7.39 7.07 -0.09
CA HIS A 83 8.16 6.03 0.58
C HIS A 83 7.33 5.44 1.72
N ARG A 84 7.22 4.12 1.77
CA ARG A 84 6.54 3.41 2.85
C ARG A 84 7.52 3.20 4.00
N LEU A 85 7.36 4.00 5.05
CA LEU A 85 8.18 3.93 6.25
C LEU A 85 7.80 2.75 7.15
N ARG A 86 6.52 2.36 7.12
CA ARG A 86 5.98 1.18 7.81
C ARG A 86 4.85 0.54 7.02
N GLU A 87 4.69 -0.77 7.23
CA GLU A 87 3.69 -1.62 6.61
C GLU A 87 3.08 -2.57 7.65
N TYR A 88 1.86 -3.04 7.39
CA TYR A 88 1.24 -4.12 8.13
C TYR A 88 0.59 -5.13 7.17
N PRO A 89 0.93 -6.43 7.24
CA PRO A 89 1.95 -7.04 8.10
C PRO A 89 3.37 -6.51 7.83
N ILE A 90 4.27 -6.60 8.81
CA ILE A 90 5.65 -6.07 8.69
C ILE A 90 6.50 -6.82 7.65
N THR A 91 5.99 -7.95 7.16
CA THR A 91 6.60 -8.79 6.13
C THR A 91 6.18 -8.41 4.70
N GLY A 92 5.36 -7.36 4.53
CA GLY A 92 4.89 -6.89 3.23
C GLY A 92 3.37 -6.76 3.19
N GLY A 93 2.89 -5.55 3.40
CA GLY A 93 1.47 -5.21 3.38
C GLY A 93 1.24 -3.73 3.00
N PRO A 94 -0.01 -3.25 3.08
CA PRO A 94 -0.30 -1.84 2.89
C PRO A 94 0.52 -0.96 3.85
N SER A 95 0.84 0.25 3.41
CA SER A 95 1.58 1.21 4.23
C SER A 95 0.74 1.70 5.40
N THR A 96 1.32 1.70 6.60
CA THR A 96 0.73 2.24 7.83
C THR A 96 1.30 3.60 8.19
N LEU A 97 2.52 3.89 7.75
CA LEU A 97 3.15 5.22 7.76
C LEU A 97 3.89 5.41 6.43
N CYS A 98 3.62 6.50 5.75
CA CYS A 98 4.29 6.87 4.50
C CYS A 98 4.69 8.35 4.48
N GLU A 99 5.70 8.65 3.67
CA GLU A 99 6.28 9.97 3.48
C GLU A 99 6.24 10.37 2.00
N SER A 100 5.89 11.62 1.70
CA SER A 100 6.02 12.16 0.34
C SER A 100 7.50 12.40 0.02
N VAL A 101 7.95 11.92 -1.14
CA VAL A 101 9.35 11.99 -1.56
C VAL A 101 9.43 12.23 -3.05
N TYR A 102 10.50 12.84 -3.53
CA TYR A 102 10.85 12.86 -4.94
C TYR A 102 11.91 11.80 -5.24
N GLU A 103 11.56 10.80 -6.05
CA GLU A 103 12.50 9.75 -6.48
C GLU A 103 12.49 9.64 -8.01
N PRO A 104 13.48 10.27 -8.70
CA PRO A 104 13.47 10.39 -10.15
C PRO A 104 13.48 9.04 -10.86
N ARG A 105 14.13 8.01 -10.29
CA ARG A 105 14.25 6.70 -10.95
C ARG A 105 12.89 6.05 -11.18
N ILE A 106 11.99 6.07 -10.20
CA ILE A 106 10.64 5.47 -10.36
C ILE A 106 9.69 6.39 -11.11
N ILE A 107 9.90 7.70 -11.07
CA ILE A 107 9.14 8.65 -11.90
C ILE A 107 9.42 8.34 -13.37
N ASP A 108 10.69 8.24 -13.77
CA ASP A 108 11.08 7.96 -15.15
C ASP A 108 10.58 6.59 -15.62
N ILE A 109 10.80 5.55 -14.80
CA ILE A 109 10.32 4.18 -15.11
C ILE A 109 8.78 4.17 -15.20
N GLY A 110 8.09 4.77 -14.24
CA GLY A 110 6.63 4.78 -14.16
C GLY A 110 5.98 5.53 -15.32
N ILE A 111 6.50 6.72 -15.67
CA ILE A 111 6.02 7.47 -16.84
C ILE A 111 6.23 6.67 -18.10
N LYS A 112 7.44 6.13 -18.31
CA LYS A 112 7.75 5.32 -19.50
C LYS A 112 6.82 4.11 -19.60
N LEU A 113 6.60 3.39 -18.51
CA LEU A 113 5.72 2.23 -18.44
C LEU A 113 4.28 2.60 -18.81
N LEU A 114 3.70 3.59 -18.16
CA LEU A 114 2.30 4.00 -18.38
C LEU A 114 2.08 4.59 -19.78
N LYS A 115 3.04 5.33 -20.34
CA LYS A 115 2.99 5.80 -21.73
C LYS A 115 2.96 4.66 -22.73
N ASN A 116 3.80 3.63 -22.54
CA ASN A 116 3.82 2.46 -23.43
C ASN A 116 2.51 1.66 -23.36
N LEU A 117 1.83 1.68 -22.21
CA LEU A 117 0.51 1.09 -22.03
C LEU A 117 -0.64 1.98 -22.56
N LYS A 118 -0.33 3.19 -23.07
CA LYS A 118 -1.33 4.20 -23.48
C LYS A 118 -2.33 4.49 -22.37
N TRP A 119 -1.82 4.62 -21.14
CA TRP A 119 -2.63 4.76 -19.95
C TRP A 119 -3.50 6.02 -19.98
N TYR A 120 -4.70 5.92 -19.40
CA TYR A 120 -5.63 7.03 -19.14
C TYR A 120 -6.16 6.93 -17.71
N GLY A 121 -6.31 8.07 -17.04
CA GLY A 121 -6.81 8.14 -15.68
C GLY A 121 -5.71 7.91 -14.64
N VAL A 122 -6.12 7.49 -13.44
CA VAL A 122 -5.23 7.34 -12.29
C VAL A 122 -4.48 6.01 -12.32
N ALA A 123 -3.25 6.00 -11.80
CA ALA A 123 -2.46 4.79 -11.58
C ALA A 123 -1.57 4.90 -10.35
N MET A 124 -1.34 3.76 -9.68
CA MET A 124 -0.10 3.51 -8.94
C MET A 124 0.78 2.60 -9.77
N VAL A 125 2.07 2.83 -9.72
CA VAL A 125 3.10 1.84 -10.04
C VAL A 125 3.87 1.59 -8.75
N GLU A 126 3.77 0.38 -8.23
CA GLU A 126 4.42 -0.02 -6.97
C GLU A 126 5.81 -0.57 -7.24
N PHE A 127 6.76 -0.14 -6.42
CA PHE A 127 8.15 -0.58 -6.47
C PHE A 127 8.62 -1.06 -5.10
N LYS A 128 9.59 -1.97 -5.10
CA LYS A 128 10.43 -2.25 -3.94
C LYS A 128 11.88 -2.01 -4.26
N TRP A 129 12.62 -1.43 -3.32
CA TRP A 129 14.07 -1.35 -3.43
C TRP A 129 14.69 -2.66 -3.00
N ASN A 130 15.49 -3.26 -3.87
CA ASN A 130 16.24 -4.45 -3.52
C ASN A 130 17.51 -4.10 -2.73
N LYS A 131 18.25 -5.13 -2.30
CA LYS A 131 19.50 -5.00 -1.51
C LYS A 131 20.64 -4.30 -2.26
N VAL A 132 20.56 -4.20 -3.58
CA VAL A 132 21.56 -3.50 -4.42
C VAL A 132 21.09 -2.10 -4.85
N ASN A 133 20.06 -1.55 -4.18
CA ASN A 133 19.52 -0.20 -4.38
C ASN A 133 18.90 0.03 -5.77
N GLU A 134 18.27 -1.00 -6.33
CA GLU A 134 17.53 -0.92 -7.59
C GLU A 134 16.01 -1.04 -7.35
N PRO A 135 15.18 -0.24 -8.05
CA PRO A 135 13.73 -0.35 -8.00
C PRO A 135 13.23 -1.56 -8.79
N VAL A 136 12.53 -2.47 -8.13
CA VAL A 136 11.86 -3.63 -8.73
C VAL A 136 10.36 -3.36 -8.82
N LEU A 137 9.79 -3.48 -10.02
CA LEU A 137 8.36 -3.31 -10.26
C LEU A 137 7.57 -4.44 -9.58
N MET A 138 6.59 -4.08 -8.75
CA MET A 138 5.73 -5.05 -8.07
C MET A 138 4.39 -5.20 -8.78
N GLU A 139 3.68 -4.10 -9.02
CA GLU A 139 2.35 -4.09 -9.63
C GLU A 139 1.94 -2.70 -10.14
N ILE A 140 0.89 -2.66 -10.95
CA ILE A 140 0.21 -1.43 -11.39
C ILE A 140 -1.22 -1.47 -10.89
N ASN A 141 -1.65 -0.44 -10.15
CA ASN A 141 -3.01 -0.35 -9.61
C ASN A 141 -3.83 0.70 -10.38
N PRO A 142 -4.88 0.29 -11.14
CA PRO A 142 -5.73 1.19 -11.92
C PRO A 142 -6.86 1.83 -11.11
N ARG A 143 -6.56 2.28 -9.89
CA ARG A 143 -7.57 2.78 -8.94
C ARG A 143 -6.94 3.71 -7.92
N PHE A 144 -7.80 4.35 -7.13
CA PHE A 144 -7.40 5.06 -5.93
C PHE A 144 -6.80 4.10 -4.88
N TRP A 145 -5.98 4.69 -4.01
CA TRP A 145 -5.03 4.02 -3.14
C TRP A 145 -5.33 4.36 -1.70
N GLY A 146 -4.90 3.52 -0.75
CA GLY A 146 -4.97 3.87 0.67
C GLY A 146 -4.24 5.18 0.98
N SER A 147 -3.11 5.43 0.32
CA SER A 147 -2.28 6.63 0.48
C SER A 147 -2.76 7.88 -0.28
N THR A 148 -4.00 7.90 -0.79
CA THR A 148 -4.59 9.13 -1.38
C THR A 148 -4.48 10.34 -0.45
N PRO A 149 -4.74 10.24 0.87
CA PRO A 149 -4.62 11.38 1.78
C PRO A 149 -3.22 12.00 1.77
N LEU A 150 -2.15 11.20 1.67
CA LEU A 150 -0.79 11.73 1.59
C LEU A 150 -0.58 12.59 0.34
N ALA A 151 -1.10 12.17 -0.81
CA ALA A 151 -0.99 12.95 -2.03
C ALA A 151 -1.73 14.30 -1.91
N ILE A 152 -2.95 14.28 -1.37
CA ILE A 152 -3.77 15.49 -1.15
C ILE A 152 -3.04 16.46 -0.20
N GLU A 153 -2.56 15.95 0.94
CA GLU A 153 -1.83 16.73 1.94
C GLU A 153 -0.50 17.27 1.42
N SER A 154 0.06 16.62 0.40
CA SER A 154 1.26 17.08 -0.32
C SER A 154 0.94 18.09 -1.43
N GLY A 155 -0.34 18.36 -1.71
CA GLY A 155 -0.81 19.33 -2.72
C GLY A 155 -1.33 18.72 -4.02
N VAL A 156 -1.47 17.39 -4.13
CA VAL A 156 -1.98 16.70 -5.32
C VAL A 156 -3.31 16.03 -5.04
N ASP A 157 -4.39 16.77 -5.31
CA ASP A 157 -5.75 16.24 -5.20
C ASP A 157 -6.13 15.42 -6.44
N PHE A 158 -5.69 14.16 -6.50
CA PHE A 158 -5.98 13.25 -7.60
C PHE A 158 -7.49 13.12 -7.92
N PRO A 159 -8.40 12.95 -6.94
CA PRO A 159 -9.84 12.96 -7.21
C PRO A 159 -10.32 14.22 -7.93
N TYR A 160 -9.93 15.40 -7.43
CA TYR A 160 -10.32 16.67 -8.02
C TYR A 160 -9.72 16.88 -9.41
N LEU A 161 -8.45 16.53 -9.60
CA LEU A 161 -7.79 16.62 -10.92
C LEU A 161 -8.38 15.64 -11.94
N LEU A 162 -8.79 14.44 -11.50
CA LEU A 162 -9.50 13.50 -12.35
C LEU A 162 -10.89 14.04 -12.75
N PHE A 163 -11.61 14.69 -11.82
CA PHE A 163 -12.86 15.38 -12.13
C PHE A 163 -12.65 16.48 -13.17
N LYS A 164 -11.66 17.37 -12.98
CA LYS A 164 -11.29 18.40 -13.95
C LYS A 164 -11.01 17.84 -15.34
N LEU A 165 -10.23 16.76 -15.38
CA LEU A 165 -9.90 16.06 -16.61
C LEU A 165 -11.16 15.49 -17.30
N ALA A 166 -12.08 14.92 -16.51
CA ALA A 166 -13.31 14.32 -17.02
C ALA A 166 -14.27 15.34 -17.65
N ILE A 167 -14.33 16.57 -17.11
CA ILE A 167 -15.13 17.66 -17.68
C ILE A 167 -14.41 18.43 -18.79
N GLY A 168 -13.19 18.03 -19.15
CA GLY A 168 -12.39 18.66 -20.21
C GLY A 168 -11.70 19.96 -19.81
N GLU A 169 -11.59 20.26 -18.50
CA GLU A 169 -10.84 21.41 -18.02
C GLU A 169 -9.34 21.21 -18.24
N LYS A 170 -8.67 22.25 -18.75
CA LYS A 170 -7.22 22.23 -18.95
C LYS A 170 -6.51 22.80 -17.73
N PHE A 171 -5.53 22.06 -17.24
CA PHE A 171 -4.64 22.48 -16.16
C PHE A 171 -3.20 22.03 -16.44
N ASN A 172 -2.27 22.75 -15.82
CA ASN A 172 -0.84 22.45 -15.85
C ASN A 172 -0.50 21.31 -14.90
N LEU A 173 0.69 20.72 -15.09
CA LEU A 173 1.22 19.72 -14.17
C LEU A 173 1.28 20.30 -12.75
N VAL A 174 0.75 19.55 -11.79
CA VAL A 174 0.72 19.95 -10.38
C VAL A 174 2.00 19.50 -9.68
N SER A 175 2.67 20.43 -9.00
CA SER A 175 3.81 20.16 -8.10
C SER A 175 3.34 19.77 -6.70
N TYR A 176 4.16 19.05 -5.94
CA TYR A 176 3.85 18.64 -4.58
C TYR A 176 4.99 18.91 -3.61
N SER A 177 4.67 18.97 -2.32
CA SER A 177 5.63 19.14 -1.23
C SER A 177 6.16 17.79 -0.74
N GLU A 178 7.46 17.71 -0.55
CA GLU A 178 8.14 16.53 0.02
C GLU A 178 8.20 16.58 1.56
N GLY A 179 8.43 15.44 2.19
CA GLY A 179 8.61 15.30 3.64
C GLY A 179 7.32 15.31 4.46
N ILE A 180 6.15 15.31 3.80
CA ILE A 180 4.85 15.20 4.46
C ILE A 180 4.66 13.75 4.91
N LYS A 181 4.20 13.53 6.14
CA LYS A 181 4.01 12.20 6.72
C LYS A 181 2.57 11.95 7.10
N ILE A 182 2.02 10.86 6.58
CA ILE A 182 0.69 10.37 6.93
C ILE A 182 0.78 8.97 7.51
N ARG A 183 0.09 8.78 8.64
CA ARG A 183 -0.15 7.48 9.24
C ARG A 183 -1.60 7.04 9.11
N PHE A 184 -1.82 5.73 9.26
CA PHE A 184 -3.12 5.10 9.40
C PHE A 184 -3.17 4.39 10.75
N LEU A 185 -3.62 5.10 11.79
CA LEU A 185 -3.43 4.73 13.19
C LEU A 185 -3.84 3.30 13.54
N ASP A 186 -4.96 2.82 13.01
CA ASP A 186 -5.47 1.48 13.27
C ASP A 186 -4.49 0.39 12.82
N SER A 187 -3.98 0.51 11.59
CA SER A 187 -3.02 -0.41 11.01
C SER A 187 -1.63 -0.23 11.60
N ASP A 188 -1.27 1.00 11.99
CA ASP A 188 0.03 1.30 12.60
C ASP A 188 0.14 0.71 14.02
N ILE A 189 -0.95 0.68 14.79
CA ILE A 189 -1.02 -0.05 16.07
C ILE A 189 -0.83 -1.55 15.85
N ARG A 190 -1.44 -2.12 14.80
CA ARG A 190 -1.25 -3.54 14.46
C ARG A 190 0.19 -3.82 14.04
N ALA A 191 0.83 -2.91 13.30
CA ALA A 191 2.26 -2.99 12.98
C ALA A 191 3.11 -2.99 14.25
N ALA A 192 2.80 -2.15 15.24
CA ALA A 192 3.49 -2.14 16.53
C ALA A 192 3.39 -3.50 17.25
N GLN A 193 2.20 -4.09 17.29
CA GLN A 193 2.01 -5.42 17.87
C GLN A 193 2.83 -6.49 17.12
N ASP A 194 2.81 -6.46 15.79
CA ASP A 194 3.55 -7.38 14.93
C ASP A 194 5.08 -7.24 15.14
N TYR A 195 5.61 -6.01 15.25
CA TYR A 195 7.00 -5.76 15.63
C TYR A 195 7.37 -6.38 16.99
N LEU A 196 6.54 -6.18 18.01
CA LEU A 196 6.79 -6.69 19.36
C LEU A 196 6.78 -8.23 19.39
N ILE A 197 5.81 -8.87 18.73
CA ILE A 197 5.73 -10.34 18.59
C ILE A 197 6.99 -10.89 17.92
N ASN A 198 7.49 -10.19 16.89
CA ASN A 198 8.71 -10.55 16.18
C ASN A 198 10.00 -10.05 16.84
N LYS A 199 9.95 -9.67 18.13
CA LYS A 199 11.10 -9.22 18.95
C LYS A 199 11.83 -7.97 18.42
N ARG A 200 11.18 -7.18 17.56
CA ARG A 200 11.65 -5.88 17.06
C ARG A 200 11.19 -4.75 17.97
N ILE A 201 11.68 -4.78 19.22
CA ILE A 201 11.17 -3.91 20.30
C ILE A 201 11.34 -2.42 19.98
N ASN A 202 12.49 -2.03 19.43
CA ASN A 202 12.78 -0.64 19.09
C ASN A 202 11.81 -0.08 18.02
N ASP A 203 11.44 -0.89 17.03
CA ASP A 203 10.48 -0.50 16.01
C ASP A 203 9.08 -0.34 16.60
N GLY A 204 8.68 -1.25 17.49
CA GLY A 204 7.44 -1.14 18.25
C GLY A 204 7.39 0.15 19.10
N ILE A 205 8.45 0.46 19.85
CA ILE A 205 8.58 1.70 20.64
C ILE A 205 8.49 2.93 19.73
N ARG A 206 9.11 2.89 18.54
CA ARG A 206 9.08 4.00 17.60
C ARG A 206 7.67 4.36 17.15
N VAL A 207 6.80 3.36 16.94
CA VAL A 207 5.38 3.63 16.64
C VAL A 207 4.72 4.42 17.77
N PHE A 208 4.97 4.06 19.03
CA PHE A 208 4.44 4.81 20.18
C PHE A 208 4.99 6.24 20.25
N LEU A 209 6.27 6.45 19.97
CA LEU A 209 6.85 7.80 19.94
C LEU A 209 6.23 8.66 18.83
N ASP A 210 5.95 8.06 17.67
CA ASP A 210 5.30 8.74 16.55
C ASP A 210 3.85 9.14 16.84
N LEU A 211 3.18 8.56 17.85
CA LEU A 211 1.86 9.02 18.31
C LEU A 211 1.87 10.49 18.73
N PHE A 212 2.97 10.93 19.32
CA PHE A 212 3.16 12.27 19.87
C PHE A 212 3.89 13.21 18.91
N ASN A 213 4.23 12.77 17.70
CA ASN A 213 4.92 13.59 16.71
C ASN A 213 3.91 14.47 15.95
N PRO A 214 3.87 15.79 16.17
CA PRO A 214 2.88 16.67 15.55
C PRO A 214 3.10 16.84 14.03
N LYS A 215 4.24 16.38 13.49
CA LYS A 215 4.52 16.40 12.05
C LYS A 215 3.87 15.23 11.30
N ILE A 216 3.38 14.23 12.02
CA ILE A 216 2.70 13.07 11.43
C ILE A 216 1.20 13.31 11.54
N ARG A 217 0.52 13.47 10.42
CA ARG A 217 -0.95 13.59 10.37
C ARG A 217 -1.58 12.21 10.17
N ASP A 218 -2.86 12.11 10.49
CA ASP A 218 -3.63 10.88 10.29
C ASP A 218 -4.39 10.93 8.96
N GLY A 219 -4.39 9.83 8.21
CA GLY A 219 -5.03 9.75 6.90
C GLY A 219 -6.55 9.52 6.96
N ILE A 220 -7.10 9.23 8.14
CA ILE A 220 -8.52 8.93 8.35
C ILE A 220 -9.15 9.89 9.37
N PHE A 221 -8.42 10.20 10.43
CA PHE A 221 -8.90 11.11 11.46
C PHE A 221 -8.81 12.56 11.00
N SER A 222 -9.96 13.24 10.96
CA SER A 222 -10.06 14.68 10.66
C SER A 222 -10.77 15.41 11.79
N TRP A 223 -10.20 16.54 12.22
CA TRP A 223 -10.84 17.42 13.20
C TRP A 223 -12.01 18.22 12.61
N ASP A 224 -12.00 18.46 11.30
CA ASP A 224 -13.05 19.19 10.60
C ASP A 224 -14.26 18.30 10.30
N ASP A 225 -14.09 16.97 10.32
CA ASP A 225 -15.15 15.99 10.11
C ASP A 225 -15.01 14.79 11.06
N VAL A 226 -15.29 15.03 12.35
CA VAL A 226 -15.05 14.08 13.44
C VAL A 226 -15.96 12.84 13.36
N LYS A 227 -17.17 12.98 12.80
CA LYS A 227 -18.19 11.91 12.86
C LYS A 227 -17.77 10.66 12.06
N PRO A 228 -17.33 10.74 10.79
CA PRO A 228 -16.77 9.61 10.06
C PRO A 228 -15.56 9.00 10.75
N SER A 229 -14.66 9.82 11.31
CA SER A 229 -13.47 9.32 12.01
C SER A 229 -13.82 8.51 13.26
N LEU A 230 -14.81 8.96 14.05
CA LEU A 230 -15.33 8.20 15.19
C LEU A 230 -16.01 6.90 14.76
N LEU A 231 -16.83 6.94 13.71
CA LEU A 231 -17.48 5.74 13.18
C LEU A 231 -16.45 4.70 12.71
N TYR A 232 -15.41 5.15 12.00
CA TYR A 232 -14.31 4.31 11.57
C TYR A 232 -13.60 3.67 12.76
N MET A 233 -13.25 4.47 13.78
CA MET A 233 -12.59 3.97 14.99
C MET A 233 -13.45 2.94 15.74
N ILE A 234 -14.75 3.19 15.88
CA ILE A 234 -15.70 2.26 16.50
C ILE A 234 -15.75 0.93 15.73
N GLU A 235 -15.77 0.98 14.40
CA GLU A 235 -15.81 -0.22 13.57
C GLU A 235 -14.50 -1.01 13.63
N THR A 236 -13.36 -0.32 13.60
CA THR A 236 -12.04 -0.94 13.82
C THR A 236 -11.94 -1.63 15.17
N LEU A 237 -12.44 -1.00 16.25
CA LEU A 237 -12.45 -1.61 17.58
C LEU A 237 -13.29 -2.89 17.61
N LYS A 238 -14.47 -2.90 16.96
CA LYS A 238 -15.27 -4.13 16.82
C LYS A 238 -14.50 -5.25 16.12
N GLN A 239 -13.82 -4.92 15.02
CA GLN A 239 -13.01 -5.89 14.27
C GLN A 239 -11.81 -6.42 15.07
N LEU A 240 -11.32 -5.66 16.04
CA LEU A 240 -10.30 -6.06 17.01
C LEU A 240 -10.86 -6.88 18.19
N GLY A 241 -12.17 -7.17 18.20
CA GLY A 241 -12.82 -7.91 19.29
C GLY A 241 -13.24 -7.03 20.48
N TYR A 242 -13.06 -5.71 20.39
CA TYR A 242 -13.54 -4.76 21.40
C TYR A 242 -14.97 -4.32 21.05
N THR A 243 -15.96 -4.81 21.77
CA THR A 243 -17.36 -4.41 21.55
C THR A 243 -17.60 -3.00 22.13
N PRO A 244 -18.02 -2.00 21.33
CA PRO A 244 -18.16 -0.60 21.76
C PRO A 244 -19.26 -0.33 22.78
N TYR A 245 -20.09 -1.33 23.08
CA TYR A 245 -21.29 -1.16 23.91
C TYR A 245 -20.97 -0.80 25.38
N LYS A 246 -19.76 -1.13 25.87
CA LYS A 246 -19.30 -0.70 27.21
C LYS A 246 -18.73 0.71 27.21
N VAL A 247 -17.89 1.05 26.24
CA VAL A 247 -17.14 2.32 26.20
C VAL A 247 -18.06 3.53 25.95
N LEU A 248 -19.04 3.40 25.05
CA LEU A 248 -20.01 4.48 24.77
C LEU A 248 -20.98 4.73 25.93
N LYS A 249 -21.24 3.74 26.78
CA LYS A 249 -22.17 3.86 27.92
C LYS A 249 -21.52 4.51 29.14
N GLU A 250 -20.20 4.45 29.24
CA GLU A 250 -19.41 5.10 30.30
C GLU A 250 -18.99 6.52 29.94
N ALA A 251 -18.80 6.83 28.65
CA ALA A 251 -18.47 8.19 28.18
C ALA A 251 -19.67 9.16 28.09
N LEU A 252 -20.90 8.64 28.19
CA LEU A 252 -22.16 9.42 28.17
C LEU A 252 -22.82 9.52 29.56
N LYS A 253 -22.05 9.28 30.64
CA LYS A 253 -22.39 9.59 32.03
C LYS A 253 -21.45 10.66 32.56
#